data_AF-A0A496RQP5-F1
#
_entry.id   AF-A0A496RQP5-F1
#
_cell.length_a   1.000
_cell.length_b   1.000
_cell.length_c   1.000
_cell.angle_alpha   90.00
_cell.angle_beta   90.00
_cell.angle_gamma   90.00
#
_symmetry.space_group_name_H-M   'P 1'
#
loop_
_entity.id
_entity.type
_entity.pdbx_description
1 polymer ?
#
loop_
_entity_poly.entity_id
_entity_poly.type
_entity_poly.pdbx_seq_one_letter_code
_entity_poly.pdbx_strand_id
1 'polypeptide(L)'
;MRKLRKKNLLSLEELNIEEIELILQTANSFKEVSTRSVKKVPTLRGQTIALVFFEPSTRTRLSFELAAKRLSADILNINASASSVKKGETLKDTLKNIAAMQVDIIVLRHCSGGAPYALSNQANFSIINAGDGCHEHPTQGLLDVFTIREKKGSIKGLKVAIIGDIAHSRVARSNIWAL
;
A
#
# COMPACT_ATOMS: atom_id res chain seq x y z
N MET A 1 -5.22 -5.26 22.67
CA MET A 1 -4.32 -5.35 21.51
C MET A 1 -4.51 -4.09 20.67
N ARG A 2 -3.43 -3.33 20.36
CA ARG A 2 -3.52 -2.22 19.40
C ARG A 2 -3.91 -2.81 18.03
N LYS A 3 -4.95 -2.26 17.39
CA LYS A 3 -5.47 -2.73 16.10
C LYS A 3 -5.80 -1.51 15.24
N LEU A 4 -5.65 -1.64 13.93
CA LEU A 4 -6.13 -0.63 12.98
C LEU A 4 -7.67 -0.54 13.07
N ARG A 5 -8.20 0.68 13.02
CA ARG A 5 -9.64 0.97 13.07
C ARG A 5 -10.34 0.55 11.79
N LYS A 6 -9.65 0.70 10.65
CA LYS A 6 -10.14 0.29 9.33
C LYS A 6 -9.33 -0.88 8.80
N LYS A 7 -9.99 -1.76 8.03
CA LYS A 7 -9.35 -2.86 7.29
C LYS A 7 -8.53 -2.36 6.10
N ASN A 8 -8.93 -1.23 5.50
CA ASN A 8 -8.34 -0.68 4.30
C ASN A 8 -7.31 0.40 4.65
N LEU A 9 -6.24 0.48 3.88
CA LEU A 9 -5.27 1.57 3.92
C LEU A 9 -5.41 2.40 2.64
N LEU A 10 -6.27 3.42 2.68
CA LEU A 10 -6.61 4.25 1.51
C LEU A 10 -5.84 5.57 1.47
N SER A 11 -5.59 6.17 2.64
CA SER A 11 -4.98 7.48 2.83
C SER A 11 -4.32 7.53 4.22
N LEU A 12 -3.36 8.44 4.39
CA LEU A 12 -2.78 8.75 5.72
C LEU A 12 -3.62 9.74 6.52
N GLU A 13 -4.44 10.55 5.87
CA GLU A 13 -5.41 11.45 6.52
C GLU A 13 -6.35 10.68 7.48
N GLU A 14 -6.68 9.44 7.14
CA GLU A 14 -7.59 8.61 7.94
C GLU A 14 -6.92 7.90 9.12
N LEU A 15 -5.58 7.89 9.18
CA LEU A 15 -4.84 7.23 10.26
C LEU A 15 -4.58 8.20 11.40
N ASN A 16 -4.81 7.75 12.63
CA ASN A 16 -4.32 8.50 13.79
C ASN A 16 -2.84 8.15 14.07
N ILE A 17 -2.24 8.92 14.98
CA ILE A 17 -0.84 8.75 15.34
C ILE A 17 -0.56 7.35 15.92
N GLU A 18 -1.48 6.78 16.71
CA GLU A 18 -1.32 5.46 17.30
C GLU A 18 -1.32 4.33 16.25
N GLU A 19 -2.12 4.48 15.19
CA GLU A 19 -2.16 3.56 14.04
C GLU A 19 -0.88 3.66 13.22
N ILE A 20 -0.39 4.86 12.96
CA ILE A 20 0.91 5.07 12.30
C ILE A 20 2.02 4.43 13.13
N GLU A 21 2.08 4.72 14.43
CA GLU A 21 3.06 4.13 15.33
C GLU A 21 3.01 2.60 15.34
N LEU A 22 1.82 2.02 15.37
CA LEU A 22 1.63 0.56 15.30
C LEU A 22 2.23 -0.01 14.02
N ILE A 23 1.98 0.63 12.87
CA ILE A 23 2.54 0.20 11.57
C ILE A 23 4.07 0.30 11.59
N LEU A 24 4.63 1.42 12.07
CA LEU A 24 6.08 1.63 12.14
C LEU A 24 6.78 0.64 13.08
N GLN A 25 6.18 0.36 14.26
CA GLN A 25 6.67 -0.63 15.20
C GLN A 25 6.65 -2.04 14.58
N THR A 26 5.56 -2.37 13.89
CA THR A 26 5.44 -3.64 13.16
C THR A 26 6.51 -3.75 12.07
N ALA A 27 6.71 -2.69 11.27
CA ALA A 27 7.73 -2.64 10.24
C ALA A 27 9.15 -2.86 10.81
N ASN A 28 9.45 -2.31 11.99
CA ASN A 28 10.74 -2.51 12.66
C ASN A 28 10.99 -4.00 12.97
N SER A 29 10.00 -4.73 13.48
CA SER A 29 10.12 -6.18 13.72
C SER A 29 10.37 -7.00 12.44
N PHE A 30 9.78 -6.60 11.31
CA PHE A 30 10.00 -7.27 10.03
C PHE A 30 11.33 -6.90 9.35
N LYS A 31 11.95 -5.79 9.75
CA LYS A 31 13.30 -5.44 9.27
C LYS A 31 14.31 -6.51 9.66
N GLU A 32 14.24 -7.03 10.90
CA GLU A 32 15.09 -8.13 11.35
C GLU A 32 14.86 -9.43 10.57
N VAL A 33 13.64 -9.71 10.11
CA VAL A 33 13.37 -10.87 9.25
C VAL A 33 14.16 -10.79 7.94
N SER A 34 14.44 -9.58 7.46
CA SER A 34 15.21 -9.36 6.23
C SER A 34 16.71 -9.64 6.37
N THR A 35 17.24 -9.67 7.60
CA THR A 35 18.66 -9.95 7.88
C THR A 35 18.93 -11.41 8.23
N ARG A 36 17.90 -12.22 8.49
CA ARG A 36 18.01 -13.66 8.75
C ARG A 36 18.46 -14.43 7.50
N SER A 37 19.07 -15.60 7.72
CA SER A 37 19.40 -16.55 6.64
C SER A 37 18.14 -16.99 5.89
N VAL A 38 17.07 -17.30 6.64
CA VAL A 38 15.74 -17.56 6.10
C VAL A 38 14.92 -16.28 6.15
N LYS A 39 14.76 -15.64 4.99
CA LYS A 39 14.03 -14.37 4.83
C LYS A 39 12.52 -14.58 4.63
N LYS A 40 11.93 -15.59 5.28
CA LYS A 40 10.51 -15.93 5.17
C LYS A 40 9.92 -16.21 6.55
N VAL A 41 8.69 -15.76 6.75
CA VAL A 41 7.85 -16.05 7.92
C VAL A 41 6.43 -16.38 7.46
N PRO A 42 5.70 -17.29 8.13
CA PRO A 42 4.40 -17.77 7.64
C PRO A 42 3.22 -16.87 8.05
N THR A 43 3.44 -15.58 8.30
CA THR A 43 2.44 -14.66 8.88
C THR A 43 1.19 -14.52 8.03
N LEU A 44 1.31 -14.60 6.69
CA LEU A 44 0.21 -14.52 5.74
C LEU A 44 0.03 -15.83 4.96
N ARG A 45 0.47 -16.96 5.52
CA ARG A 45 0.28 -18.26 4.88
C ARG A 45 -1.21 -18.55 4.69
N GLY A 46 -1.59 -18.90 3.46
CA GLY A 46 -2.98 -19.14 3.09
C GLY A 46 -3.75 -17.89 2.70
N GLN A 47 -3.16 -16.70 2.81
CA GLN A 47 -3.74 -15.46 2.30
C GLN A 47 -3.29 -15.22 0.86
N THR A 48 -4.22 -14.76 0.02
CA THR A 48 -3.99 -14.38 -1.37
C THR A 48 -3.96 -12.86 -1.52
N ILE A 49 -2.90 -12.35 -2.14
CA ILE A 49 -2.70 -10.91 -2.41
C ILE A 49 -2.72 -10.66 -3.92
N ALA A 50 -3.68 -9.87 -4.38
CA ALA A 50 -3.73 -9.38 -5.75
C ALA A 50 -2.96 -8.06 -5.89
N LEU A 51 -1.95 -8.04 -6.75
CA LEU A 51 -1.21 -6.84 -7.14
C LEU A 51 -1.81 -6.32 -8.45
N VAL A 52 -2.59 -5.23 -8.35
CA VAL A 52 -3.37 -4.68 -9.46
C VAL A 52 -2.83 -3.30 -9.82
N PHE A 53 -2.10 -3.23 -10.93
CA PHE A 53 -1.41 -2.01 -11.36
C PHE A 53 -1.93 -1.57 -12.74
N PHE A 54 -2.69 -0.46 -12.76
CA PHE A 54 -3.22 0.16 -13.98
C PHE A 54 -2.29 1.23 -14.58
N GLU A 55 -1.26 1.64 -13.83
CA GLU A 55 -0.20 2.50 -14.32
C GLU A 55 1.18 1.85 -14.05
N PRO A 56 2.19 2.07 -14.92
CA PRO A 56 3.51 1.49 -14.75
C PRO A 56 4.15 1.84 -13.40
N SER A 57 4.62 0.83 -12.67
CA SER A 57 5.35 1.05 -11.41
C SER A 57 6.22 -0.14 -11.02
N THR A 58 7.49 -0.10 -11.42
CA THR A 58 8.43 -1.20 -11.16
C THR A 58 8.76 -1.34 -9.67
N ARG A 59 9.17 -0.24 -9.02
CA ARG A 59 9.64 -0.27 -7.62
C ARG A 59 8.54 -0.70 -6.65
N THR A 60 7.38 -0.07 -6.75
CA THR A 60 6.24 -0.31 -5.85
C THR A 60 5.71 -1.73 -6.02
N ARG A 61 5.54 -2.19 -7.27
CA ARG A 61 5.07 -3.56 -7.51
C ARG A 61 6.03 -4.60 -6.98
N LEU A 62 7.33 -4.46 -7.29
CA LEU A 62 8.34 -5.42 -6.83
C LEU A 62 8.51 -5.40 -5.31
N SER A 63 8.37 -4.25 -4.65
CA SER A 63 8.46 -4.18 -3.18
C SER A 63 7.28 -4.89 -2.51
N PHE A 64 6.05 -4.71 -3.01
CA PHE A 64 4.89 -5.45 -2.53
C PHE A 64 4.99 -6.95 -2.81
N GLU A 65 5.44 -7.33 -4.01
CA GLU A 65 5.64 -8.73 -4.38
C GLU A 65 6.67 -9.41 -3.46
N LEU A 66 7.78 -8.72 -3.18
CA LEU A 66 8.80 -9.21 -2.26
C LEU A 66 8.26 -9.30 -0.83
N ALA A 67 7.53 -8.29 -0.35
CA ALA A 67 6.94 -8.30 0.99
C ALA A 67 5.96 -9.48 1.15
N ALA A 68 5.05 -9.68 0.20
CA ALA A 68 4.12 -10.81 0.19
C ALA A 68 4.84 -12.17 0.20
N LYS A 69 5.87 -12.35 -0.64
CA LYS A 69 6.70 -13.57 -0.66
C LYS A 69 7.42 -13.83 0.67
N ARG A 70 7.89 -12.78 1.33
CA ARG A 70 8.55 -12.87 2.66
C ARG A 70 7.56 -13.23 3.76
N LEU A 71 6.30 -12.84 3.62
CA LEU A 71 5.22 -13.18 4.54
C LEU A 71 4.52 -14.50 4.20
N SER A 72 5.02 -15.23 3.19
CA SER A 72 4.50 -16.51 2.71
C SER A 72 3.05 -16.45 2.18
N ALA A 73 2.64 -15.29 1.65
CA ALA A 73 1.36 -15.14 0.97
C ALA A 73 1.42 -15.62 -0.50
N ASP A 74 0.28 -16.05 -1.02
CA ASP A 74 0.10 -16.32 -2.45
C ASP A 74 -0.15 -15.00 -3.19
N ILE A 75 0.36 -14.88 -4.42
CA ILE A 75 0.36 -13.61 -5.17
C ILE A 75 -0.28 -13.80 -6.54
N LEU A 76 -1.23 -12.93 -6.85
CA LEU A 76 -1.81 -12.79 -8.18
C LEU A 76 -1.38 -11.45 -8.78
N ASN A 77 -0.60 -11.50 -9.87
CA ASN A 77 -0.16 -10.30 -10.56
C ASN A 77 -1.13 -9.99 -11.72
N ILE A 78 -1.75 -8.81 -11.66
CA ILE A 78 -2.72 -8.37 -12.67
C ILE A 78 -2.20 -7.10 -13.30
N ASN A 79 -1.72 -7.24 -14.53
CA ASN A 79 -1.24 -6.13 -15.32
C ASN A 79 -2.35 -5.66 -16.26
N ALA A 80 -2.89 -4.46 -16.02
CA ALA A 80 -3.99 -3.92 -16.80
C ALA A 80 -3.66 -3.79 -18.29
N SER A 81 -2.38 -3.54 -18.63
CA SER A 81 -1.92 -3.43 -20.02
C SER A 81 -2.00 -4.74 -20.82
N ALA A 82 -2.01 -5.88 -20.12
CA ALA A 82 -2.18 -7.21 -20.68
C ALA A 82 -3.62 -7.77 -20.52
N SER A 83 -4.43 -7.15 -19.67
CA SER A 83 -5.76 -7.64 -19.30
C SER A 83 -6.89 -7.09 -20.18
N SER A 84 -8.08 -7.69 -20.05
CA SER A 84 -9.34 -7.40 -20.73
C SER A 84 -9.84 -5.95 -20.67
N VAL A 85 -9.15 -5.03 -19.99
CA VAL A 85 -9.40 -3.58 -20.06
C VAL A 85 -9.33 -3.07 -21.51
N LYS A 86 -8.50 -3.69 -22.36
CA LYS A 86 -8.49 -3.40 -23.82
C LYS A 86 -9.78 -3.80 -24.55
N LYS A 87 -10.59 -4.68 -23.98
CA LYS A 87 -11.90 -5.12 -24.52
C LYS A 87 -13.06 -4.25 -24.02
N GLY A 88 -12.80 -3.12 -23.35
CA GLY A 88 -13.85 -2.23 -22.84
C GLY A 88 -14.42 -2.65 -21.46
N GLU A 89 -13.74 -3.55 -20.76
CA GLU A 89 -14.11 -3.92 -19.39
C GLU A 89 -13.86 -2.73 -18.44
N THR A 90 -14.85 -2.39 -17.60
CA THR A 90 -14.70 -1.29 -16.64
C THR A 90 -13.79 -1.71 -15.49
N LEU A 91 -13.15 -0.74 -14.82
CA LEU A 91 -12.39 -0.96 -13.59
C LEU A 91 -13.19 -1.80 -12.56
N LYS A 92 -14.50 -1.52 -12.46
CA LYS A 92 -15.42 -2.21 -11.57
C LYS A 92 -15.58 -3.69 -11.94
N ASP A 93 -15.60 -4.02 -13.22
CA ASP A 93 -15.79 -5.40 -13.70
C ASP A 93 -14.51 -6.22 -13.54
N THR A 94 -13.35 -5.68 -13.92
CA THR A 94 -12.06 -6.32 -13.67
C THR A 94 -11.88 -6.61 -12.17
N LEU A 95 -12.28 -5.68 -11.30
CA LEU A 95 -12.13 -5.86 -9.85
C LEU A 95 -13.21 -6.76 -9.23
N LYS A 96 -14.43 -6.80 -9.78
CA LYS A 96 -15.41 -7.84 -9.42
C LYS A 96 -14.91 -9.24 -9.76
N ASN A 97 -14.27 -9.39 -10.92
CA ASN A 97 -13.66 -10.67 -11.30
C ASN A 97 -12.56 -11.06 -10.32
N ILE A 98 -11.72 -10.09 -9.92
CA ILE A 98 -10.69 -10.31 -8.89
C ILE A 98 -11.31 -10.68 -7.54
N ALA A 99 -12.37 -9.99 -7.13
CA ALA A 99 -13.10 -10.31 -5.91
C ALA A 99 -13.73 -11.72 -5.96
N ALA A 100 -14.23 -12.14 -7.12
CA ALA A 100 -14.77 -13.49 -7.34
C ALA A 100 -13.71 -14.59 -7.25
N MET A 101 -12.42 -14.26 -7.46
CA MET A 101 -11.29 -15.16 -7.22
C MET A 101 -10.98 -15.35 -5.72
N GLN A 102 -11.77 -14.77 -4.81
CA GLN A 102 -11.63 -14.89 -3.36
C GLN A 102 -10.27 -14.43 -2.84
N VAL A 103 -9.78 -13.29 -3.34
CA VAL A 103 -8.55 -12.68 -2.84
C VAL A 103 -8.79 -11.99 -1.50
N ASP A 104 -7.83 -12.08 -0.59
CA ASP A 104 -7.94 -11.47 0.75
C ASP A 104 -7.54 -9.99 0.75
N ILE A 105 -6.53 -9.64 -0.04
CA ILE A 105 -5.93 -8.30 -0.08
C ILE A 105 -5.73 -7.86 -1.53
N ILE A 106 -6.13 -6.63 -1.85
CA ILE A 106 -5.87 -5.98 -3.13
C ILE A 106 -4.93 -4.80 -2.89
N VAL A 107 -3.76 -4.85 -3.53
CA VAL A 107 -2.87 -3.70 -3.66
C VAL A 107 -3.17 -3.03 -4.98
N LEU A 108 -3.78 -1.85 -4.93
CA LEU A 108 -4.26 -1.14 -6.11
C LEU A 108 -3.40 0.09 -6.40
N ARG A 109 -2.96 0.21 -7.65
CA ARG A 109 -2.42 1.44 -8.20
C ARG A 109 -3.18 1.86 -9.45
N HIS A 110 -3.66 3.11 -9.49
CA HIS A 110 -4.53 3.60 -10.55
C HIS A 110 -4.21 5.06 -10.91
N CYS A 111 -4.44 5.46 -12.17
CA CYS A 111 -4.19 6.83 -12.63
C CYS A 111 -5.28 7.83 -12.20
N SER A 112 -6.52 7.38 -12.05
CA SER A 112 -7.61 8.18 -11.48
C SER A 112 -7.55 8.20 -9.95
N GLY A 113 -7.59 9.40 -9.37
CA GLY A 113 -7.76 9.58 -7.92
C GLY A 113 -9.13 9.06 -7.44
N GLY A 114 -9.18 8.53 -6.22
CA GLY A 114 -10.40 7.97 -5.63
C GLY A 114 -10.72 6.53 -6.06
N ALA A 115 -9.96 5.92 -6.97
CA ALA A 115 -10.19 4.54 -7.39
C ALA A 115 -10.18 3.52 -6.24
N PRO A 116 -9.25 3.58 -5.26
CA PRO A 116 -9.30 2.72 -4.07
C PRO A 116 -10.56 2.90 -3.22
N TYR A 117 -11.10 4.13 -3.16
CA TYR A 117 -12.31 4.44 -2.39
C TYR A 117 -13.57 3.89 -3.03
N ALA A 118 -13.67 3.92 -4.36
CA ALA A 118 -14.80 3.34 -5.09
C ALA A 118 -15.00 1.83 -4.79
N LEU A 119 -13.93 1.17 -4.35
CA LEU A 119 -13.87 -0.26 -4.12
C LEU A 119 -13.91 -0.64 -2.65
N SER A 120 -13.54 0.27 -1.76
CA SER A 120 -13.47 0.00 -0.32
C SER A 120 -14.82 -0.40 0.28
N ASN A 121 -15.91 -0.02 -0.40
CA ASN A 121 -17.30 -0.37 -0.10
C ASN A 121 -17.68 -1.81 -0.46
N GLN A 122 -16.84 -2.56 -1.16
CA GLN A 122 -17.10 -3.98 -1.45
C GLN A 122 -16.72 -4.86 -0.24
N ALA A 123 -17.56 -5.86 0.01
CA ALA A 123 -17.34 -6.83 1.07
C ALA A 123 -16.33 -7.90 0.61
N ASN A 124 -15.54 -8.41 1.56
CA ASN A 124 -14.68 -9.62 1.48
C ASN A 124 -13.18 -9.44 1.26
N PHE A 125 -12.67 -8.25 0.93
CA PHE A 125 -11.22 -8.03 0.84
C PHE A 125 -10.79 -6.73 1.52
N SER A 126 -9.48 -6.62 1.81
CA SER A 126 -8.83 -5.39 2.25
C SER A 126 -8.12 -4.70 1.08
N ILE A 127 -8.16 -3.37 1.04
CA ILE A 127 -7.51 -2.59 -0.02
C ILE A 127 -6.32 -1.82 0.55
N ILE A 128 -5.20 -1.88 -0.16
CA ILE A 128 -4.03 -1.05 0.06
C ILE A 128 -3.84 -0.14 -1.15
N ASN A 129 -3.91 1.17 -0.93
CA ASN A 129 -3.62 2.16 -1.96
C ASN A 129 -2.10 2.27 -2.19
N ALA A 130 -1.66 1.79 -3.36
CA ALA A 130 -0.28 1.87 -3.84
C ALA A 130 -0.05 3.07 -4.79
N GLY A 131 -0.97 4.04 -4.77
CA GLY A 131 -0.95 5.27 -5.55
C GLY A 131 -2.23 5.46 -6.36
N ASP A 132 -2.93 6.57 -6.17
CA ASP A 132 -4.11 6.92 -6.96
C ASP A 132 -4.05 8.35 -7.53
N GLY A 133 -3.76 8.49 -8.83
CA GLY A 133 -3.63 9.79 -9.49
C GLY A 133 -2.73 10.79 -8.74
N CYS A 134 -3.18 12.04 -8.60
CA CYS A 134 -2.49 13.04 -7.75
C CYS A 134 -3.02 13.03 -6.30
N HIS A 135 -3.80 12.02 -5.92
CA HIS A 135 -4.43 11.92 -4.62
C HIS A 135 -3.40 11.43 -3.58
N GLU A 136 -3.26 10.14 -3.28
CA GLU A 136 -2.32 9.70 -2.23
C GLU A 136 -1.44 8.53 -2.63
N HIS A 137 -0.37 8.35 -1.86
CA HIS A 137 0.42 7.12 -1.82
C HIS A 137 0.77 6.80 -0.35
N PRO A 138 -0.19 6.28 0.45
CA PRO A 138 -0.03 6.19 1.89
C PRO A 138 1.14 5.30 2.32
N THR A 139 1.40 4.20 1.61
CA THR A 139 2.54 3.33 1.93
C THR A 139 3.89 3.97 1.65
N GLN A 140 3.98 4.93 0.71
CA GLN A 140 5.20 5.70 0.49
C GLN A 140 5.40 6.71 1.63
N GLY A 141 4.34 7.40 2.06
CA GLY A 141 4.44 8.31 3.20
C GLY A 141 4.85 7.61 4.50
N LEU A 142 4.30 6.42 4.77
CA LEU A 142 4.71 5.59 5.91
C LEU A 142 6.18 5.17 5.83
N LEU A 143 6.67 4.82 4.63
CA LEU A 143 8.07 4.48 4.41
C LEU A 143 9.00 5.68 4.64
N ASP A 144 8.60 6.86 4.19
CA ASP A 144 9.37 8.10 4.36
C ASP A 144 9.46 8.47 5.84
N VAL A 145 8.33 8.41 6.55
CA VAL A 145 8.24 8.57 8.01
C VAL A 145 9.12 7.56 8.75
N PHE A 146 9.06 6.27 8.38
CA PHE A 146 9.92 5.23 8.95
C PHE A 146 11.40 5.56 8.75
N THR A 147 11.77 6.01 7.56
CA THR A 147 13.15 6.36 7.22
C THR A 147 13.65 7.58 8.00
N ILE A 148 12.82 8.62 8.16
CA ILE A 148 13.15 9.80 8.97
C ILE A 148 13.39 9.38 10.42
N ARG A 149 12.48 8.58 11.00
CA ARG A 149 12.63 8.07 12.37
C ARG A 149 13.91 7.28 12.55
N GLU A 150 14.26 6.40 11.61
CA GLU A 150 15.50 5.62 11.65
C GLU A 150 16.76 6.49 11.58
N LYS A 151 16.72 7.60 10.82
CA LYS A 151 17.90 8.45 10.59
C LYS A 151 18.03 9.59 11.59
N LYS A 152 16.93 10.02 12.22
CA LYS A 152 16.85 11.20 13.10
C LYS A 152 16.37 10.87 14.50
N GLY A 153 15.96 9.63 14.79
CA GLY A 153 15.47 9.15 16.07
C GLY A 153 14.01 9.52 16.36
N SER A 154 13.64 10.78 16.18
CA SER A 154 12.28 11.30 16.38
C SER A 154 11.86 12.20 15.21
N ILE A 155 10.56 12.21 14.93
CA ILE A 155 9.94 13.13 13.95
C ILE A 155 9.54 14.43 14.66
N LYS A 156 9.13 14.33 15.93
CA LYS A 156 8.63 15.47 16.70
C LYS A 156 9.69 16.56 16.79
N GLY A 157 9.34 17.76 16.35
CA GLY A 157 10.21 18.94 16.38
C GLY A 157 11.18 19.05 15.20
N LEU A 158 11.17 18.11 14.25
CA LEU A 158 11.93 18.27 13.01
C LEU A 158 11.30 19.31 12.11
N LYS A 159 12.16 20.10 11.44
CA LYS A 159 11.76 20.94 10.31
C LYS A 159 12.01 20.16 9.03
N VAL A 160 10.95 19.87 8.28
CA VAL A 160 11.03 19.14 7.01
C VAL A 160 10.68 20.08 5.87
N ALA A 161 11.51 20.09 4.83
CA ALA A 161 11.24 20.81 3.58
C ALA A 161 10.88 19.79 2.49
N ILE A 162 9.73 19.98 1.84
CA ILE A 162 9.31 19.19 0.68
C ILE A 162 9.51 20.07 -0.56
N ILE A 163 10.33 19.61 -1.51
CA ILE A 163 10.77 20.40 -2.67
C ILE A 163 10.40 19.66 -3.96
N GLY A 164 9.81 20.38 -4.92
CA GLY A 164 9.43 19.86 -6.23
C GLY A 164 8.01 20.28 -6.62
N ASP A 165 7.37 19.49 -7.48
CA ASP A 165 5.97 19.69 -7.87
C ASP A 165 5.02 19.21 -6.76
N ILE A 166 4.73 20.09 -5.81
CA ILE A 166 3.85 19.78 -4.67
C ILE A 166 2.39 19.61 -5.12
N ALA A 167 1.97 20.35 -6.15
CA ALA A 167 0.57 20.37 -6.59
C ALA A 167 0.11 19.03 -7.18
N HIS A 168 1.01 18.30 -7.86
CA HIS A 168 0.69 17.01 -8.48
C HIS A 168 1.31 15.80 -7.77
N SER A 169 2.11 16.02 -6.72
CA SER A 169 2.78 14.93 -6.02
C SER A 169 1.89 14.29 -4.95
N ARG A 170 1.33 13.14 -5.29
CA ARG A 170 0.65 12.24 -4.33
C ARG A 170 1.52 11.84 -3.13
N VAL A 171 2.85 11.82 -3.32
CA VAL A 171 3.82 11.52 -2.24
C VAL A 171 3.98 12.72 -1.31
N ALA A 172 4.11 13.92 -1.86
CA ALA A 172 4.17 15.15 -1.05
C ALA A 172 2.91 15.28 -0.20
N ARG A 173 1.74 15.02 -0.79
CA ARG A 173 0.46 15.09 -0.07
C ARG A 173 0.35 14.06 1.05
N SER A 174 0.73 12.80 0.82
CA SER A 174 0.78 11.80 1.90
C SER A 174 1.80 12.16 2.98
N ASN A 175 2.96 12.73 2.62
CA ASN A 175 3.95 13.18 3.62
C ASN A 175 3.43 14.35 4.48
N ILE A 176 2.64 15.25 3.91
CA ILE A 176 2.01 16.35 4.66
C ILE A 176 1.05 15.82 5.74
N TRP A 177 0.34 14.72 5.48
CA TRP A 177 -0.53 14.10 6.49
C TRP A 177 0.25 13.34 7.57
N ALA A 178 1.42 12.82 7.23
CA ALA A 178 2.17 11.89 8.08
C ALA A 178 3.19 12.56 9.02
N LEU A 179 3.61 13.79 8.71
CA LEU A 179 4.65 14.56 9.40
C LEU A 179 4.05 15.66 10.28
#